data_AF-A0A1C5PKQ8-F1
#
_entry.id   AF-A0A1C5PKQ8-F1
#
_cell.length_a   1.000
_cell.length_b   1.000
_cell.length_c   1.000
_cell.angle_alpha   90.00
_cell.angle_beta   90.00
_cell.angle_gamma   90.00
#
_symmetry.space_group_name_H-M   'P 1'
#
loop_
_entity.id
_entity.type
_entity.pdbx_description
1 polymer ?
#
loop_
_entity_poly.entity_id
_entity_poly.type
_entity_poly.pdbx_seq_one_letter_code
_entity_poly.pdbx_strand_id
1 'polypeptide(L)'
;MKYDKRNIMKNAWEIKRTANVSMSIAMKSAWAIEKAMLEAEEIGKTSGWNYKVSANDWIKYGKNRTYIQTRLYTNAWNCKKEIKLGYVDNLSGEFVAA
;
A
#
# COMPACT_ATOMS: atom_id res chain seq x y z
N MET A 1 -18.13 4.19 -5.90
CA MET A 1 -17.80 3.60 -4.57
C MET A 1 -16.37 4.01 -4.23
N LYS A 2 -16.08 4.48 -3.01
CA LYS A 2 -14.77 5.09 -2.67
C LYS A 2 -13.57 4.12 -2.74
N TYR A 3 -13.81 2.81 -2.56
CA TYR A 3 -12.77 1.77 -2.50
C TYR A 3 -13.08 0.65 -3.50
N ASP A 4 -12.08 -0.04 -4.03
CA ASP A 4 -12.27 -1.22 -4.88
C ASP A 4 -12.40 -2.50 -4.04
N LYS A 5 -13.65 -2.92 -3.78
CA LYS A 5 -13.94 -4.15 -3.03
C LYS A 5 -13.38 -5.41 -3.68
N ARG A 6 -13.29 -5.48 -5.02
CA ARG A 6 -12.75 -6.67 -5.70
C ARG A 6 -11.25 -6.76 -5.45
N ASN A 7 -10.55 -5.64 -5.52
CA ASN A 7 -9.13 -5.55 -5.21
C ASN A 7 -8.84 -5.91 -3.75
N ILE A 8 -9.63 -5.36 -2.81
CA ILE A 8 -9.50 -5.67 -1.37
C ILE A 8 -9.62 -7.19 -1.13
N MET A 9 -10.64 -7.84 -1.70
CA MET A 9 -10.83 -9.28 -1.53
C MET A 9 -9.68 -10.10 -2.12
N LYS A 10 -9.20 -9.72 -3.32
CA LYS A 10 -8.06 -10.37 -3.97
C LYS A 10 -6.79 -10.26 -3.12
N ASN A 11 -6.51 -9.06 -2.60
CA ASN A 11 -5.35 -8.81 -1.74
C ASN A 11 -5.47 -9.55 -0.40
N ALA A 12 -6.67 -9.57 0.21
CA ALA A 12 -6.90 -10.33 1.43
C ALA A 12 -6.66 -11.83 1.22
N TRP A 13 -7.10 -12.38 0.09
CA TRP A 13 -6.82 -13.78 -0.24
C TRP A 13 -5.33 -14.04 -0.39
N GLU A 14 -4.60 -13.16 -1.08
CA GLU A 14 -3.16 -13.33 -1.28
C GLU A 14 -2.37 -13.20 0.03
N ILE A 15 -2.71 -12.24 0.88
CA ILE A 15 -2.10 -12.06 2.21
C ILE A 15 -2.34 -13.30 3.08
N LYS A 16 -3.55 -13.86 3.07
CA LYS A 16 -3.83 -15.12 3.79
C LYS A 16 -2.89 -16.24 3.33
N ARG A 17 -2.73 -16.44 2.02
CA ARG A 17 -1.90 -17.54 1.48
C ARG A 17 -0.41 -17.35 1.78
N THR A 18 0.08 -16.13 1.64
CA THR A 18 1.52 -15.82 1.74
C THR A 18 1.99 -15.62 3.19
N ALA A 19 1.17 -14.99 4.02
CA ALA A 19 1.49 -14.70 5.42
C ALA A 19 0.97 -15.77 6.41
N ASN A 20 0.16 -16.72 5.94
CA ASN A 20 -0.47 -17.77 6.74
C ASN A 20 -1.24 -17.23 7.97
N VAL A 21 -2.01 -16.15 7.77
CA VAL A 21 -2.81 -15.50 8.81
C VAL A 21 -4.30 -15.86 8.69
N SER A 22 -5.09 -15.55 9.71
CA SER A 22 -6.54 -15.69 9.63
C SER A 22 -7.13 -14.75 8.56
N MET A 23 -8.29 -15.12 7.99
CA MET A 23 -8.97 -14.28 7.02
C MET A 23 -9.33 -12.89 7.58
N SER A 24 -9.63 -12.80 8.87
CA SER A 24 -9.94 -11.53 9.54
C SER A 24 -8.74 -10.58 9.51
N ILE A 25 -7.54 -11.08 9.84
CA ILE A 25 -6.29 -10.30 9.78
C ILE A 25 -5.99 -9.91 8.33
N ALA A 26 -6.05 -10.88 7.41
CA ALA A 26 -5.77 -10.61 6.00
C ALA A 26 -6.70 -9.53 5.40
N MET A 27 -7.98 -9.57 5.78
CA MET A 27 -8.96 -8.56 5.39
C MET A 27 -8.61 -7.19 5.99
N LYS A 28 -8.25 -7.14 7.28
CA LYS A 28 -7.82 -5.90 7.95
C LYS A 28 -6.60 -5.28 7.24
N SER A 29 -5.60 -6.10 6.91
CA SER A 29 -4.41 -5.68 6.15
C SER A 29 -4.78 -5.16 4.77
N ALA A 30 -5.60 -5.88 4.01
CA ALA A 30 -6.00 -5.46 2.67
C ALA A 30 -6.78 -4.13 2.67
N TRP A 31 -7.67 -3.93 3.64
CA TRP A 31 -8.36 -2.66 3.83
C TRP A 31 -7.41 -1.51 4.19
N ALA A 32 -6.41 -1.78 5.04
CA ALA A 32 -5.39 -0.79 5.40
C ALA A 32 -4.56 -0.38 4.18
N ILE A 33 -4.16 -1.35 3.34
CA ILE A 33 -3.42 -1.11 2.10
C ILE A 33 -4.26 -0.23 1.16
N GLU A 34 -5.52 -0.58 0.91
CA GLU A 34 -6.38 0.18 0.00
C GLU A 34 -6.59 1.64 0.48
N LYS A 35 -6.77 1.84 1.80
CA LYS A 35 -6.88 3.19 2.38
C LYS A 35 -5.60 4.00 2.17
N ALA A 36 -4.45 3.41 2.47
CA ALA A 36 -3.15 4.06 2.28
C ALA A 36 -2.87 4.36 0.80
N MET A 37 -3.26 3.46 -0.11
CA MET A 37 -3.13 3.67 -1.56
C MET A 37 -3.97 4.84 -2.05
N LEU A 38 -5.20 5.00 -1.56
CA LEU A 38 -6.03 6.16 -1.91
C LEU A 38 -5.48 7.48 -1.37
N GLU A 39 -4.91 7.47 -0.16
CA GLU A 39 -4.22 8.64 0.38
C GLU A 39 -2.99 8.99 -0.45
N ALA A 40 -2.19 7.98 -0.82
CA ALA A 40 -1.03 8.13 -1.68
C ALA A 40 -1.41 8.71 -3.06
N GLU A 41 -2.55 8.26 -3.60
CA GLU A 41 -3.12 8.74 -4.85
C GLU A 41 -3.53 10.21 -4.76
N GLU A 42 -4.16 10.61 -3.66
CA GLU A 42 -4.57 12.00 -3.43
C GLU A 42 -3.35 12.94 -3.30
N ILE A 43 -2.30 12.50 -2.60
CA ILE A 43 -1.02 13.22 -2.53
C ILE A 43 -0.42 13.39 -3.92
N GLY A 44 -0.49 12.35 -4.76
CA GLY A 44 -0.03 12.40 -6.15
C GLY A 44 -0.79 13.44 -6.97
N LYS A 45 -2.12 13.38 -6.95
CA LYS A 45 -3.01 14.28 -7.70
C LYS A 45 -2.84 15.75 -7.30
N THR A 46 -2.74 16.01 -6.00
CA THR A 46 -2.60 17.39 -5.48
C THR A 46 -1.22 17.98 -5.71
N SER A 47 -0.21 17.17 -6.02
CA SER A 47 1.17 17.63 -6.21
C SER A 47 1.40 18.47 -7.48
N GLY A 48 0.56 18.31 -8.51
CA GLY A 48 0.75 18.95 -9.82
C GLY A 48 1.89 18.36 -10.67
N TRP A 49 2.49 17.24 -10.26
CA TRP A 49 3.54 16.53 -11.00
C TRP A 49 3.04 15.20 -11.58
N ASN A 50 3.74 14.68 -12.58
CA ASN A 50 3.57 13.27 -12.98
C ASN A 50 3.85 12.38 -11.75
N TYR A 51 2.97 11.42 -11.45
CA TYR A 51 3.14 10.59 -10.26
C TYR A 51 2.87 9.11 -10.54
N LYS A 52 3.41 8.25 -9.67
CA LYS A 52 3.07 6.82 -9.57
C LYS A 52 2.97 6.43 -8.11
N VAL A 53 1.88 5.78 -7.75
CA VAL A 53 1.71 5.14 -6.44
C VAL A 53 2.17 3.69 -6.53
N SER A 54 2.84 3.21 -5.48
CA SER A 54 3.25 1.81 -5.40
C SER A 54 3.02 1.23 -4.00
N ALA A 55 2.51 0.01 -3.96
CA ALA A 55 2.54 -0.88 -2.81
C ALA A 55 3.58 -1.97 -3.08
N ASN A 56 4.61 -2.04 -2.24
CA ASN A 56 5.72 -2.98 -2.40
C ASN A 56 5.78 -3.93 -1.20
N ASP A 57 5.69 -5.22 -1.46
CA ASP A 57 5.80 -6.24 -0.43
C ASP A 57 7.26 -6.46 -0.01
N TRP A 58 7.45 -6.62 1.28
CA TRP A 58 8.74 -6.86 1.92
C TRP A 58 8.60 -7.98 2.94
N ILE A 59 9.23 -9.11 2.63
CA ILE A 59 9.16 -10.33 3.44
C ILE A 59 10.58 -10.74 3.79
N LYS A 60 11.04 -10.40 4.99
CA LYS A 60 12.36 -10.76 5.51
C LYS A 60 12.32 -10.84 7.04
N TYR A 61 13.24 -11.62 7.62
CA TYR A 61 13.45 -11.68 9.07
C TYR A 61 12.18 -11.96 9.89
N GLY A 62 11.30 -12.85 9.40
CA GLY A 62 10.04 -13.19 10.06
C GLY A 62 8.97 -12.09 10.01
N LYS A 63 9.17 -11.04 9.22
CA LYS A 63 8.19 -9.96 9.01
C LYS A 63 7.60 -10.03 7.62
N ASN A 64 6.33 -9.65 7.51
CA ASN A 64 5.62 -9.49 6.24
C ASN A 64 4.96 -8.10 6.22
N ARG A 65 5.47 -7.20 5.38
CA ARG A 65 5.06 -5.80 5.33
C ARG A 65 4.77 -5.37 3.91
N THR A 66 3.77 -4.51 3.72
CA THR A 66 3.52 -3.85 2.44
C THR A 66 3.77 -2.36 2.60
N TYR A 67 4.81 -1.84 1.94
CA TYR A 67 5.19 -0.43 1.98
C TYR A 67 4.43 0.37 0.93
N ILE A 68 3.85 1.51 1.34
CA ILE A 68 3.10 2.40 0.45
C ILE A 68 3.87 3.71 0.26
N GLN A 69 4.01 4.11 -0.99
CA GLN A 69 4.67 5.36 -1.36
C GLN A 69 4.10 5.97 -2.62
N THR A 70 4.20 7.29 -2.71
CA THR A 70 3.95 8.08 -3.93
C THR A 70 5.28 8.60 -4.45
N ARG A 71 5.58 8.30 -5.71
CA ARG A 71 6.74 8.85 -6.41
C ARG A 71 6.27 9.95 -7.35
N LEU A 72 6.88 11.12 -7.24
CA LEU A 72 6.68 12.26 -8.14
C LEU A 72 7.83 12.33 -9.13
N TYR A 73 7.52 12.69 -10.36
CA TYR A 73 8.43 12.71 -11.49
C TYR A 73 8.41 14.07 -12.17
N THR A 74 9.54 14.44 -12.79
CA THR A 74 9.61 15.58 -13.69
C THR A 74 8.92 15.27 -15.02
N ASN A 75 8.81 16.27 -15.90
CA ASN A 75 8.26 16.08 -17.26
C ASN A 75 9.08 15.08 -18.10
N ALA A 76 10.39 14.97 -17.83
CA ALA A 76 11.26 13.98 -18.44
C ALA A 76 11.22 12.60 -17.72
N TRP A 77 10.23 12.37 -16.85
CA TRP A 77 10.06 11.14 -16.06
C TRP A 77 11.23 10.78 -15.12
N ASN A 78 12.11 11.75 -14.80
CA ASN A 78 13.11 11.56 -13.76
C ASN A 78 12.46 11.65 -12.38
N CYS A 79 12.80 10.74 -11.46
CA CYS A 79 12.25 10.77 -10.11
C CYS A 79 12.67 12.06 -9.41
N LYS A 80 11.68 12.87 -9.02
CA LYS A 80 11.88 14.16 -8.36
C LYS A 80 11.85 14.01 -6.85
N LYS A 81 10.84 13.29 -6.35
CA LYS A 81 10.60 13.14 -4.92
C LYS A 81 9.88 11.82 -4.66
N GLU A 82 10.29 11.15 -3.60
CA GLU A 82 9.56 10.02 -3.04
C GLU A 82 8.89 10.47 -1.74
N ILE A 83 7.60 10.19 -1.61
CA ILE A 83 6.81 10.43 -0.42
C ILE A 83 6.42 9.05 0.11
N LYS A 84 7.04 8.66 1.22
CA LYS A 84 6.72 7.40 1.91
C LYS A 84 5.55 7.68 2.85
N LEU A 85 4.48 6.91 2.72
CA LEU A 85 3.34 7.04 3.62
C LEU A 85 3.50 6.16 4.86
N GLY A 86 4.16 5.01 4.70
CA GLY A 86 4.30 4.03 5.77
C GLY A 86 4.26 2.61 5.25
N TYR A 87 3.92 1.68 6.12
CA TYR A 87 3.70 0.28 5.77
C TYR A 87 2.51 -0.32 6.51
N VAL A 88 1.90 -1.34 5.91
CA VAL A 88 0.97 -2.24 6.59
C VAL A 88 1.72 -3.47 7.06
N ASP A 89 1.60 -3.82 8.33
CA ASP A 89 2.06 -5.11 8.85
C ASP A 89 1.01 -6.18 8.52
N ASN A 90 1.35 -7.08 7.60
CA ASN A 90 0.41 -8.09 7.12
C ASN A 90 0.10 -9.18 8.17
N LEU A 91 0.87 -9.24 9.27
CA LEU A 91 0.66 -10.17 10.37
C LEU A 91 -0.34 -9.64 11.42
N SER A 92 -0.44 -8.31 11.59
CA SER A 92 -1.38 -7.68 12.55
C SER A 92 -2.50 -6.88 11.90
N GLY A 93 -2.36 -6.55 10.61
CA GLY A 93 -3.24 -5.67 9.86
C GLY A 93 -3.17 -4.20 10.30
N GLU A 94 -2.09 -3.81 10.96
CA GLU A 94 -1.87 -2.44 11.43
C GLU A 94 -1.13 -1.63 10.37
N PHE A 95 -1.57 -0.38 10.18
CA PHE A 95 -0.85 0.59 9.37
C PHE A 95 0.08 1.41 10.27
N VAL A 96 1.35 1.49 9.89
CA VAL A 96 2.39 2.25 10.57
C VAL A 96 2.84 3.37 9.65
N ALA A 97 2.57 4.62 10.03
CA ALA A 97 2.96 5.80 9.27
C ALA A 97 4.49 5.99 9.27
N ALA A 98 5.00 6.60 8.18
CA ALA A 98 6.42 6.90 7.98
C ALA A 98 6.89 8.18 8.70
#